data_AF-A0A268BNC8-F1
#
_entry.id   AF-A0A268BNC8-F1
#
_cell.length_a   1.000
_cell.length_b   1.000
_cell.length_c   1.000
_cell.angle_alpha   90.00
_cell.angle_beta   90.00
_cell.angle_gamma   90.00
#
_symmetry.space_group_name_H-M   'P 1'
#
loop_
_entity.id
_entity.type
_entity.pdbx_description
1 polymer ?
#
loop_
_entity_poly.entity_id
_entity_poly.type
_entity_poly.pdbx_seq_one_letter_code
_entity_poly.pdbx_strand_id
1 'polypeptide(L)' 'MHSVTFGKILQFTAIGLVIGFIIGAVAMLGFDSDFMAMIVSVLLSIIGAFAAGMYAELYHIRQAVNEQTEKTSKRRG' A
#
# COMPACT_ATOMS: atom_id res chain seq x y z
N MET A 1 14.71 -2.52 16.12
CA MET A 1 13.25 -2.33 15.97
C MET A 1 12.83 -1.10 15.14
N HIS A 2 13.66 -0.07 14.93
CA HIS A 2 13.30 1.10 14.10
C HIS A 2 13.40 0.90 12.57
N SER A 3 14.18 -0.07 12.07
CA SER A 3 14.49 -0.16 10.64
C SER A 3 13.35 -0.75 9.78
N VAL A 4 12.53 -1.65 10.33
CA VAL A 4 11.50 -2.36 9.55
C VAL A 4 10.33 -1.43 9.21
N THR A 5 9.92 -0.58 10.15
CA THR A 5 8.81 0.37 9.97
C THR A 5 9.20 1.51 9.02
N PHE A 6 10.39 2.09 9.19
CA PHE A 6 10.88 3.15 8.31
C PHE A 6 11.10 2.65 6.88
N GLY A 7 11.65 1.44 6.71
CA GLY A 7 11.83 0.82 5.40
C GLY A 7 10.53 0.62 4.64
N LYS A 8 9.47 0.15 5.32
CA LYS A 8 8.14 -0.02 4.71
C LYS A 8 7.51 1.31 4.30
N ILE A 9 7.61 2.34 5.15
CA ILE A 9 7.13 3.70 4.82
C ILE A 9 7.83 4.21 3.55
N LEU A 10 9.15 4.10 3.50
CA LEU A 10 9.95 4.53 2.34
C LEU A 10 9.55 3.76 1.07
N GLN A 11 9.36 2.45 1.19
CA GLN A 11 8.97 1.58 0.08
C GLN A 11 7.58 1.92 -0.47
N PHE A 12 6.57 2.05 0.38
CA PHE A 12 5.20 2.40 -0.06
C PHE A 12 5.14 3.82 -0.63
N THR A 13 5.92 4.74 -0.07
CA THR A 13 6.03 6.12 -0.60
C THR A 13 6.66 6.12 -1.98
N ALA A 14 7.74 5.37 -2.18
CA ALA A 14 8.40 5.25 -3.48
C ALA A 14 7.49 4.61 -4.54
N ILE A 15 6.75 3.55 -4.17
CA ILE A 15 5.77 2.92 -5.06
C ILE A 15 4.66 3.91 -5.44
N GLY A 16 4.10 4.63 -4.47
CA GLY A 16 3.07 5.63 -4.73
C GLY A 16 3.57 6.80 -5.59
N LEU A 17 4.81 7.25 -5.37
CA LEU A 17 5.45 8.27 -6.20
C LEU A 17 5.56 7.81 -7.66
N VAL A 18 6.06 6.60 -7.90
CA VAL A 18 6.25 6.07 -9.27
C VAL A 18 4.90 5.90 -9.97
N ILE A 19 3.95 5.23 -9.31
CA ILE A 19 2.63 4.96 -9.91
C ILE A 19 1.89 6.27 -10.19
N GLY A 20 1.84 7.17 -9.21
CA GLY A 20 1.15 8.44 -9.39
C GLY A 20 1.84 9.35 -10.40
N PHE A 21 3.17 9.32 -10.49
CA PHE A 21 3.88 10.05 -11.54
C PHE A 21 3.53 9.52 -12.94
N ILE A 22 3.48 8.19 -13.12
CA ILE A 22 3.09 7.59 -14.39
C ILE A 22 1.66 7.98 -14.76
N ILE A 23 0.71 7.85 -13.82
CA ILE A 23 -0.70 8.20 -14.05
C ILE A 23 -0.82 9.68 -14.41
N GLY A 24 -0.19 10.56 -13.65
CA GLY A 24 -0.23 12.00 -13.86
C GLY A 24 0.42 12.42 -15.17
N ALA A 25 1.58 11.86 -15.53
CA ALA A 25 2.25 12.14 -16.79
C ALA A 25 1.42 11.66 -17.99
N VAL A 26 0.80 10.47 -17.90
CA VAL A 26 -0.12 9.97 -18.95
C VAL A 26 -1.34 10.87 -19.06
N ALA A 27 -1.89 11.35 -17.94
CA ALA A 27 -3.02 12.29 -17.96
C ALA A 27 -2.67 13.61 -18.67
N MET A 28 -1.50 14.18 -18.37
CA MET A 28 -1.02 15.39 -19.04
C MET A 28 -0.80 15.17 -20.55
N LEU A 29 -0.22 14.05 -20.95
CA LEU A 29 0.09 13.76 -22.36
C LEU A 29 -1.11 13.32 -23.19
N GLY A 30 -2.11 12.67 -22.58
CA GLY A 30 -3.23 12.05 -23.29
C GLY A 30 -4.57 12.76 -23.14
N PHE A 31 -4.74 13.60 -22.12
CA PHE A 31 -6.04 14.17 -21.74
C PHE A 31 -6.00 15.69 -21.48
N ASP A 32 -4.96 16.38 -21.96
CA ASP A 32 -4.78 17.84 -21.80
C ASP A 32 -4.99 18.31 -20.35
N SER A 33 -4.53 17.48 -19.41
CA SER A 33 -4.68 17.74 -17.98
C SER A 33 -3.55 18.65 -17.49
N ASP A 34 -3.87 19.61 -16.62
CA ASP A 34 -2.86 20.52 -16.07
C ASP A 34 -1.89 19.82 -15.12
N PHE A 35 -0.73 20.43 -14.91
CA PHE A 35 0.31 19.98 -13.97
C PHE A 35 -0.23 19.68 -12.55
N MET A 36 -1.28 20.38 -12.12
CA MET A 36 -1.94 20.12 -10.84
C MET A 36 -2.59 18.73 -10.78
N ALA A 37 -3.12 18.22 -11.90
CA ALA A 37 -3.66 16.86 -11.96
C ALA A 37 -2.57 15.81 -11.72
N MET A 38 -1.35 16.05 -12.21
CA MET A 38 -0.21 15.18 -11.93
C MET A 38 0.14 15.18 -10.44
N ILE A 39 0.23 16.34 -9.80
CA ILE A 39 0.50 16.41 -8.35
C ILE A 39 -0.57 15.66 -7.55
N VAL A 40 -1.85 15.88 -7.86
CA VAL A 40 -2.96 15.22 -7.18
C VAL A 40 -2.91 13.70 -7.36
N SER A 41 -2.59 13.23 -8.57
CA SER A 41 -2.46 11.79 -8.84
C SER A 41 -1.31 11.14 -8.05
N VAL A 42 -0.19 11.85 -7.87
CA VAL A 42 0.92 11.42 -7.01
C VAL A 42 0.49 11.29 -5.57
N LEU A 43 -0.16 12.31 -5.01
CA LEU A 43 -0.62 12.29 -3.63
C LEU A 43 -1.63 11.17 -3.37
N LEU A 44 -2.60 11.01 -4.28
CA LEU A 44 -3.61 9.94 -4.18
C LEU A 44 -2.98 8.55 -4.30
N SER A 45 -1.98 8.39 -5.17
CA SER A 45 -1.28 7.12 -5.34
C SER A 45 -0.47 6.74 -4.10
N ILE A 46 0.18 7.70 -3.43
CA ILE A 46 0.85 7.49 -2.15
C ILE A 46 -0.16 7.00 -1.11
N ILE A 47 -1.29 7.69 -0.94
CA ILE A 47 -2.34 7.29 0.01
C ILE A 47 -2.86 5.87 -0.32
N GLY A 48 -3.10 5.59 -1.60
CA GLY A 48 -3.55 4.28 -2.06
C GLY A 48 -2.54 3.16 -1.78
N ALA A 49 -1.25 3.39 -2.02
CA ALA A 49 -0.19 2.44 -1.73
C ALA A 49 -0.09 2.13 -0.22
N PHE A 50 -0.21 3.14 0.62
CA PHE A 50 -0.27 2.96 2.08
C PHE A 50 -1.51 2.19 2.53
N ALA A 51 -2.69 2.52 1.99
CA ALA A 51 -3.92 1.81 2.31
C ALA A 51 -3.81 0.34 1.90
N ALA A 52 -3.35 0.04 0.68
CA ALA A 52 -3.14 -1.32 0.20
C ALA A 52 -2.14 -2.10 1.08
N GLY A 53 -1.03 -1.46 1.47
CA GLY A 53 -0.05 -2.05 2.40
C GLY A 53 -0.66 -2.40 3.75
N MET A 54 -1.45 -1.50 4.33
CA MET A 54 -2.16 -1.76 5.59
C MET A 54 -3.17 -2.90 5.47
N TYR A 55 -3.94 -2.95 4.37
CA TYR A 55 -4.90 -4.04 4.13
C TYR A 55 -4.20 -5.40 3.99
N ALA A 56 -3.06 -5.46 3.30
CA ALA A 56 -2.27 -6.68 3.18
C ALA A 56 -1.74 -7.16 4.54
N GLU A 57 -1.26 -6.24 5.38
CA GLU A 57 -0.82 -6.59 6.74
C GLU A 57 -1.97 -7.11 7.61
N LEU A 58 -3.15 -6.47 7.55
CA LEU A 58 -4.35 -6.93 8.26
C LEU A 58 -4.78 -8.33 7.80
N TYR A 59 -4.64 -8.65 6.53
CA TYR A 59 -4.94 -9.98 6.00
C TYR A 59 -4.02 -11.05 6.61
N HIS A 60 -2.71 -10.80 6.64
CA HIS A 60 -1.75 -11.72 7.25
C HIS A 60 -1.99 -11.92 8.75
N ILE A 61 -2.37 -10.85 9.47
CA ILE A 61 -2.73 -10.96 10.89
C ILE A 61 -3.96 -11.85 11.07
N ARG A 62 -4.99 -11.68 10.24
CA ARG A 62 -6.20 -12.53 10.29
C ARG A 62 -5.87 -14.00 10.02
N GLN A 63 -5.00 -14.26 9.05
CA GLN A 63 -4.55 -15.61 8.73
C GLN A 63 -3.79 -16.25 9.90
N ALA A 64 -2.85 -15.52 10.50
CA ALA A 64 -2.07 -16.00 11.65
C ALA A 64 -2.96 -16.31 12.87
N VAL A 65 -3.97 -15.48 13.13
CA VAL A 65 -4.94 -15.72 14.21
C VAL A 65 -5.78 -16.96 13.95
N ASN A 66 -6.22 -17.17 12.71
CA ASN A 66 -7.02 -18.34 12.34
C ASN A 66 -6.21 -19.63 12.47
N GLU A 67 -4.95 -19.62 12.02
CA GLU A 67 -4.03 -20.76 12.17
C GLU A 67 -3.72 -21.10 13.63
N GLN A 68 -3.56 -20.10 14.50
CA GLN A 68 -3.38 -20.34 15.94
C GLN A 68 -4.63 -20.94 16.57
N THR A 69 -5.82 -20.45 16.19
CA THR A 69 -7.10 -20.96 16.69
C THR A 69 -7.30 -22.43 16.29
N GLU A 70 -6.98 -22.78 15.03
CA GLU A 70 -7.06 -24.16 14.54
C GLU A 70 -6.09 -25.09 15.27
N LYS A 71 -4.83 -24.68 15.44
CA LYS A 71 -3.81 -25.48 16.16
C LYS A 71 -4.17 -25.71 17.63
N THR A 72 -4.82 -24.73 18.26
CA THR A 72 -5.24 -24.82 19.66
C THR A 72 -6.48 -25.71 19.81
N SER A 73 -7.40 -25.66 18.83
CA SER A 73 -8.58 -26.55 18.77
C SER A 73 -8.18 -28.02 18.55
N LYS A 74 -7.25 -28.30 17.61
CA LYS A 74 -6.75 -29.67 17.34
C LYS A 74 -5.97 -30.31 18.50
N ARG A 75 -5.46 -29.53 19.47
CA ARG A 75 -4.78 -30.06 20.67
C ARG A 75 -5.72 -30.43 21.81
N ARG A 76 -7.02 -30.15 21.70
CA ARG A 76 -8.02 -30.39 22.76
C ARG A 76 -9.02 -31.51 22.45
N GLY A 77 -8.98 -32.12 21.26
CA GLY A 77 -9.74 -33.32 20.90
C GLY A 77 -8.83 -34.52 20.77
#